data_AF-A0A671LHT9-F1
#
_entry.id   AF-A0A671LHT9-F1
#
_cell.length_a   1.000
_cell.length_b   1.000
_cell.length_c   1.000
_cell.angle_alpha   90.00
_cell.angle_beta   90.00
_cell.angle_gamma   90.00
#
_symmetry.space_group_name_H-M   'P 1'
#
loop_
_entity.id
_entity.type
_entity.pdbx_description
1 polymer ?
#
loop_
_entity_poly.entity_id
_entity_poly.type
_entity_poly.pdbx_seq_one_letter_code
_entity_poly.pdbx_strand_id
1 'polypeptide(L)'
;MQPSARKLMGRLYIFQHDNDAKHTAKKVGDFLKQKKIKVLNWPPQMVMERRRLDDVPKNQQELKNLLQRVCENIEVQVYMNLVDSMPRRLQAVIEAKCSPTKY
;
A
#
# COMPACT_ATOMS: atom_id res chain seq x y z
N MET A 1 -11.33 5.76 -9.73
CA MET A 1 -9.92 5.43 -9.42
C MET A 1 -9.10 4.94 -10.63
N GLN A 2 -9.66 4.84 -11.85
CA GLN A 2 -9.00 4.24 -13.03
C GLN A 2 -8.02 5.14 -13.84
N PRO A 3 -8.19 6.47 -13.97
CA PRO A 3 -7.39 7.23 -14.95
C PRO A 3 -5.90 7.31 -14.61
N SER A 4 -5.55 7.45 -13.34
CA SER A 4 -4.17 7.71 -12.91
C SER A 4 -3.30 6.45 -12.95
N ALA A 5 -3.76 5.34 -12.37
CA ALA A 5 -2.98 4.10 -12.30
C ALA A 5 -2.61 3.55 -13.69
N ARG A 6 -3.57 3.55 -14.63
CA ARG A 6 -3.30 3.08 -16.00
C ARG A 6 -2.40 4.04 -16.78
N LYS A 7 -2.48 5.35 -16.51
CA LYS A 7 -1.60 6.36 -17.12
C LYS A 7 -0.18 6.28 -16.57
N LEU A 8 -0.01 5.99 -15.28
CA LEU A 8 1.28 5.98 -14.59
C LEU A 8 2.00 4.62 -14.68
N MET A 9 1.27 3.52 -14.54
CA MET A 9 1.82 2.16 -14.39
C MET A 9 1.50 1.24 -15.58
N GLY A 10 0.79 1.73 -16.60
CA GLY A 10 0.40 0.96 -17.78
C GLY A 10 -0.71 -0.07 -17.52
N ARG A 11 -0.86 -1.05 -18.43
CA ARG A 11 -1.91 -2.08 -18.36
C ARG A 11 -1.58 -3.27 -17.44
N LEU A 12 -0.31 -3.43 -17.05
CA LEU A 12 0.19 -4.63 -16.36
C LEU A 12 0.39 -4.45 -14.85
N TYR A 13 -0.14 -3.38 -14.27
CA TYR A 13 -0.01 -3.15 -12.84
C TYR A 13 -0.75 -4.23 -12.04
N ILE A 14 -0.18 -4.58 -10.89
CA ILE A 14 -0.79 -5.46 -9.90
C ILE A 14 -1.20 -4.59 -8.72
N PHE A 15 -2.46 -4.69 -8.32
CA PHE A 15 -3.01 -3.98 -7.17
C PHE A 15 -2.81 -4.79 -5.90
N GLN A 16 -2.27 -4.17 -4.86
CA GLN A 16 -2.09 -4.78 -3.55
C GLN A 16 -2.97 -4.05 -2.52
N HIS A 17 -3.68 -4.82 -1.70
CA HIS A 17 -4.41 -4.34 -0.52
C HIS A 17 -4.40 -5.44 0.55
N ASP A 18 -4.74 -5.10 1.79
CA ASP A 18 -4.86 -6.09 2.86
C ASP A 18 -6.16 -6.92 2.75
N ASN A 19 -6.24 -7.97 3.56
CA ASN A 19 -7.39 -8.89 3.59
C ASN A 19 -8.49 -8.44 4.57
N ASP A 20 -8.59 -7.14 4.88
CA ASP A 20 -9.70 -6.63 5.70
C ASP A 20 -11.05 -7.01 5.06
N ALA A 21 -12.03 -7.38 5.87
CA ALA A 21 -13.37 -7.79 5.45
C ALA A 21 -14.01 -6.80 4.46
N LYS A 22 -13.71 -5.50 4.59
CA LYS A 22 -14.21 -4.48 3.65
C LYS A 22 -13.65 -4.63 2.24
N HIS A 23 -12.43 -5.13 2.08
CA HIS A 23 -11.79 -5.31 0.78
C HIS A 23 -12.05 -6.69 0.17
N THR A 24 -12.44 -7.67 0.98
CA THR A 24 -12.84 -9.02 0.52
C THR A 24 -14.36 -9.15 0.31
N ALA A 25 -15.14 -8.13 0.66
CA ALA A 25 -16.59 -8.09 0.44
C ALA A 25 -16.96 -8.30 -1.03
N LYS A 26 -18.06 -9.04 -1.27
CA LYS A 26 -18.53 -9.40 -2.63
C LYS A 26 -18.61 -8.21 -3.58
N LYS A 27 -19.17 -7.08 -3.13
CA LYS A 27 -19.29 -5.85 -3.93
C LYS A 27 -17.93 -5.34 -4.42
N VAL A 28 -16.91 -5.40 -3.57
CA VAL A 28 -15.54 -4.97 -3.93
C VAL A 28 -14.92 -5.97 -4.89
N GLY A 29 -15.06 -7.27 -4.63
CA GLY A 29 -14.59 -8.32 -5.53
C GLY A 29 -15.19 -8.23 -6.93
N ASP A 30 -16.51 -7.99 -7.03
CA ASP A 30 -17.22 -7.83 -8.30
C ASP A 30 -16.75 -6.57 -9.05
N PHE A 31 -16.51 -5.47 -8.33
CA PHE A 31 -15.95 -4.25 -8.92
C PHE A 31 -14.53 -4.48 -9.48
N LEU A 32 -13.65 -5.14 -8.73
CA LEU A 32 -12.28 -5.43 -9.16
C LEU A 32 -12.26 -6.33 -10.41
N LYS A 33 -13.14 -7.34 -10.46
CA LYS A 33 -13.35 -8.20 -11.62
C LYS A 33 -13.86 -7.43 -12.83
N GLN A 34 -14.91 -6.62 -12.66
CA GLN A 34 -15.48 -5.79 -13.73
C GLN A 34 -14.43 -4.84 -14.33
N LYS A 35 -13.59 -4.28 -13.48
CA LYS A 35 -12.50 -3.37 -13.86
C LYS A 35 -11.25 -4.08 -14.37
N LYS A 36 -11.23 -5.42 -14.41
CA LYS A 36 -10.09 -6.26 -14.84
C LYS A 36 -8.79 -5.90 -14.10
N ILE A 37 -8.89 -5.58 -12.81
CA ILE A 37 -7.74 -5.25 -11.98
C ILE A 37 -7.14 -6.55 -11.45
N LYS A 38 -5.87 -6.80 -11.75
CA LYS A 38 -5.14 -7.93 -11.17
C LYS A 38 -4.78 -7.61 -9.73
N VAL A 39 -5.21 -8.44 -8.78
CA VAL A 39 -4.94 -8.28 -7.35
C VAL A 39 -3.83 -9.24 -6.94
N LEU A 40 -2.87 -8.77 -6.15
CA LEU A 40 -1.82 -9.60 -5.55
C LEU A 40 -2.43 -10.46 -4.43
N ASN A 41 -2.12 -11.76 -4.42
CA ASN A 41 -2.49 -12.62 -3.31
C ASN A 41 -1.62 -12.25 -2.10
N TRP A 42 -2.20 -11.58 -1.09
CA TRP A 42 -1.48 -11.01 0.04
C TRP A 42 -1.78 -11.79 1.34
N PRO A 43 -0.77 -12.11 2.17
CA PRO A 43 -1.01 -12.79 3.44
C PRO A 43 -1.61 -11.84 4.49
N PRO A 44 -2.46 -12.35 5.41
CA PRO A 44 -3.27 -11.54 6.33
C PRO A 44 -2.50 -10.77 7.42
N GLN A 45 -1.16 -10.78 7.45
CA GLN A 45 -0.36 -10.19 8.54
C GLN A 45 0.84 -9.35 8.10
N MET A 46 1.01 -9.07 6.80
CA MET A 46 2.09 -8.17 6.37
C MET A 46 1.65 -6.71 6.48
N VAL A 47 2.24 -6.02 7.45
CA VAL A 47 1.94 -4.63 7.80
C VAL A 47 2.51 -3.68 6.75
N MET A 48 1.70 -2.71 6.30
CA MET A 48 2.17 -1.59 5.50
C MET A 48 3.02 -0.65 6.35
N GLU A 49 4.15 -0.18 5.82
CA GLU A 49 5.07 0.67 6.56
C GLU A 49 4.36 1.95 7.06
N ARG A 50 4.47 2.21 8.37
CA ARG A 50 3.80 3.33 9.04
C ARG A 50 4.82 4.40 9.39
N ARG A 51 4.65 5.61 8.84
CA ARG A 51 5.37 6.80 9.30
C ARG A 51 4.56 7.47 10.42
N ARG A 52 5.20 7.71 11.56
CA ARG A 52 4.64 8.57 12.61
C ARG A 52 4.82 10.02 12.21
N LEU A 53 3.77 10.83 12.40
CA LEU A 53 3.82 12.28 12.25
C LEU A 53 3.73 12.85 13.65
N ASP A 54 4.67 13.74 13.99
CA ASP A 54 4.73 14.35 15.32
C ASP A 54 3.78 15.56 15.44
N ASP A 55 3.33 16.11 14.31
CA ASP A 55 2.36 17.20 14.27
C ASP A 55 0.94 16.70 14.63
N VAL A 56 0.32 17.34 15.62
CA VAL A 56 -1.06 17.08 16.03
C VAL A 56 -1.99 18.11 15.38
N PRO A 57 -2.69 17.77 14.29
CA PRO A 57 -3.61 18.69 13.63
C PRO A 57 -4.84 18.94 14.51
N LYS A 58 -5.31 20.19 14.55
CA LYS A 58 -6.43 20.61 15.42
C LYS A 58 -7.79 20.50 14.73
N ASN A 59 -7.81 20.39 13.41
CA ASN A 59 -9.03 20.25 12.62
C ASN A 59 -8.78 19.41 11.34
N GLN A 60 -9.88 19.01 10.69
CA GLN A 60 -9.83 18.18 9.48
C GLN A 60 -9.07 18.85 8.32
N GLN A 61 -9.13 20.19 8.22
CA GLN A 61 -8.47 20.93 7.14
C GLN A 61 -6.95 20.95 7.35
N GLU A 62 -6.48 21.18 8.58
CA GLU A 62 -5.08 21.10 8.96
C GLU A 62 -4.53 19.70 8.72
N LEU A 63 -5.28 18.65 9.11
CA LEU A 63 -4.90 17.26 8.84
C LEU A 63 -4.75 17.02 7.33
N LYS A 64 -5.71 17.47 6.52
CA LYS A 64 -5.65 17.30 5.06
C LYS A 64 -4.44 18.02 4.46
N ASN A 65 -4.19 19.26 4.86
CA ASN A 65 -3.06 20.05 4.38
C ASN A 65 -1.71 19.47 4.83
N LEU A 66 -1.64 18.95 6.06
CA LEU A 66 -0.46 18.24 6.57
C LEU A 66 -0.19 16.98 5.76
N LEU A 67 -1.20 16.12 5.56
CA LEU A 67 -1.07 14.90 4.77
C LEU A 67 -0.64 15.19 3.33
N GLN A 68 -1.22 16.21 2.70
CA GLN A 68 -0.84 16.61 1.35
C GLN A 68 0.63 17.04 1.29
N ARG A 69 1.07 17.94 2.18
CA ARG A 69 2.46 18.40 2.24
C ARG A 69 3.44 17.25 2.51
N VAL A 70 3.11 16.37 3.45
CA VAL A 70 3.96 15.22 3.77
C VAL A 70 4.10 14.32 2.54
N CYS A 71 3.00 13.98 1.88
CA CYS A 71 2.98 13.11 0.70
C CYS A 71 3.73 13.73 -0.49
N GLU A 72 3.57 15.02 -0.74
CA GLU A 72 4.24 15.72 -1.85
C GLU A 72 5.75 15.86 -1.63
N ASN A 73 6.20 15.91 -0.38
CA ASN A 73 7.61 16.06 -0.02
C ASN A 73 8.33 14.72 0.21
N ILE A 74 7.69 13.57 -0.02
CA ILE A 74 8.39 12.28 0.06
C ILE A 74 9.28 12.14 -1.18
N GLU A 75 10.59 12.06 -0.95
CA GLU A 75 11.55 11.82 -2.02
C GLU A 75 11.27 10.50 -2.74
N VAL A 76 11.41 10.52 -4.07
CA VAL A 76 11.23 9.33 -4.92
C VAL A 76 12.12 8.16 -4.44
N GLN A 77 13.31 8.46 -3.94
CA GLN A 77 14.26 7.47 -3.43
C GLN A 77 13.71 6.67 -2.24
N VAL A 78 12.87 7.28 -1.40
CA VAL A 78 12.21 6.54 -0.31
C VAL A 78 11.35 5.42 -0.90
N TYR A 79 10.54 5.72 -1.91
CA TYR A 79 9.70 4.71 -2.57
C TYR A 79 10.53 3.64 -3.29
N MET A 80 11.60 4.03 -3.98
CA MET A 80 12.49 3.09 -4.68
C MET A 80 13.15 2.14 -3.68
N ASN A 81 13.74 2.66 -2.60
CA ASN A 81 14.37 1.86 -1.55
C ASN A 81 13.40 0.86 -0.91
N LEU A 82 12.13 1.24 -0.76
CA LEU A 82 11.10 0.36 -0.22
C LEU A 82 10.81 -0.80 -1.17
N VAL A 83 10.60 -0.51 -2.46
CA VAL A 83 10.37 -1.53 -3.49
C VAL A 83 11.59 -2.46 -3.59
N ASP A 84 12.80 -1.91 -3.65
CA ASP A 84 14.05 -2.67 -3.75
C ASP A 84 14.32 -3.52 -2.51
N SER A 85 13.77 -3.15 -1.35
CA SER A 85 13.89 -3.94 -0.13
C SER A 85 12.95 -5.15 -0.08
N MET A 86 11.89 -5.18 -0.91
CA MET A 86 10.84 -6.21 -0.85
C MET A 86 11.36 -7.65 -0.94
N PRO A 87 12.30 -8.00 -1.85
CA PRO A 87 12.84 -9.36 -1.90
C PRO A 87 13.48 -9.80 -0.59
N ARG A 88 14.23 -8.91 0.07
CA ARG A 88 14.85 -9.19 1.38
C ARG A 88 13.82 -9.33 2.49
N ARG A 89 12.76 -8.51 2.50
CA ARG A 89 11.65 -8.61 3.46
C ARG A 89 10.90 -9.93 3.30
N LEU A 90 10.58 -10.32 2.06
CA LEU A 90 9.93 -11.59 1.75
C LEU A 90 10.78 -12.79 2.18
N GLN A 91 12.09 -12.75 1.92
CA GLN A 91 13.03 -13.78 2.36
C GLN A 91 13.01 -13.94 3.88
N ALA A 92 13.05 -12.83 4.62
CA ALA A 92 12.97 -12.85 6.08
C ALA A 92 11.64 -13.46 6.59
N VAL A 93 10.52 -13.20 5.92
CA VAL A 93 9.22 -13.80 6.28
C VAL A 93 9.20 -15.31 6.00
N ILE A 94 9.81 -15.75 4.89
CA ILE A 94 9.93 -17.17 4.56
C ILE A 94 10.77 -17.90 5.61
N GLU A 95 11.93 -17.35 5.98
CA GLU A 95 12.81 -17.89 7.02
C GLU A 95 12.13 -17.91 8.39
N ALA A 96 11.36 -16.87 8.71
CA ALA A 96 10.58 -16.78 9.94
C ALA A 96 9.31 -17.66 9.92
N LYS A 97 9.05 -18.43 8.85
CA LYS A 97 7.82 -19.23 8.67
C LYS A 97 6.56 -18.41 8.92
N CYS A 98 6.48 -17.23 8.33
CA CYS A 98 5.38 -16.26 8.50
C CYS A 98 5.26 -15.65 9.92
N SER A 99 6.29 -15.76 10.75
CA SER A 99 6.35 -15.05 12.05
C SER A 99 6.84 -13.60 11.87
N PRO A 100 6.67 -12.72 12.87
CA PRO A 100 7.14 -11.34 12.81
C PRO A 100 8.63 -11.25 12.49
N THR A 101 9.00 -10.28 11.66
CA THR A 101 10.40 -10.02 11.28
C THR A 101 10.86 -8.67 11.85
N LYS A 102 12.14 -8.33 11.69
CA LYS A 102 12.67 -7.01 12.04
C LYS A 102 12.16 -5.86 11.16
N TYR A 103 11.50 -6.21 10.05
CA TYR A 103 10.91 -5.27 9.09
C TYR A 103 9.44 -5.01 9.41
#